data_AF-F1YQ05-F1
#
_entry.id   AF-F1YQ05-F1
#
_cell.length_a   1.000
_cell.length_b   1.000
_cell.length_c   1.000
_cell.angle_alpha   90.00
_cell.angle_beta   90.00
_cell.angle_gamma   90.00
#
_symmetry.space_group_name_H-M   'P 1'
#
loop_
_entity.id
_entity.type
_entity.pdbx_description
1 polymer ?
#
loop_
_entity_poly.entity_id
_entity_poly.type
_entity_poly.pdbx_seq_one_letter_code
_entity_poly.pdbx_strand_id
1 'polypeptide(L)'
;MPKAPTAYTIDSTPYSAVVLCNAPGCSWRGLAHTKPSAYRLVADHLRHAHHNLKASWNAARFAERYNRDVSGTESVGEKVTA
;
A
#
# COMPACT_ATOMS: atom_id res chain seq x y z
N MET A 1 23.80 -9.33 3.05
CA MET A 1 22.77 -10.20 2.45
C MET A 1 21.89 -9.33 1.57
N PRO A 2 21.73 -9.62 0.26
CA PRO A 2 20.82 -8.84 -0.58
C PRO A 2 19.39 -8.97 -0.05
N LYS A 3 18.68 -7.84 0.04
CA LYS A 3 17.28 -7.78 0.47
C LYS A 3 16.46 -8.65 -0.49
N ALA A 4 15.74 -9.64 0.03
CA ALA A 4 14.85 -10.45 -0.79
C ALA A 4 13.91 -9.53 -1.59
N PRO A 5 13.67 -9.81 -2.89
CA PRO A 5 12.79 -8.98 -3.70
C PRO A 5 11.41 -8.92 -3.03
N THR A 6 10.88 -7.71 -2.86
CA THR A 6 9.53 -7.52 -2.32
C THR A 6 8.52 -8.18 -3.26
N ALA A 7 7.50 -8.83 -2.69
CA ALA A 7 6.48 -9.55 -3.47
C ALA A 7 5.70 -8.63 -4.46
N TYR A 8 5.80 -7.32 -4.27
CA TYR A 8 5.17 -6.29 -5.09
C TYR A 8 5.99 -5.00 -5.05
N THR A 9 5.68 -4.10 -5.98
CA THR A 9 6.17 -2.73 -6.07
C THR A 9 4.98 -1.79 -6.13
N ILE A 10 5.01 -0.68 -5.38
CA ILE A 10 4.01 0.38 -5.47
C ILE A 10 4.75 1.67 -5.83
N ASP A 11 4.43 2.23 -6.99
CA ASP A 11 4.79 3.60 -7.35
C ASP A 11 3.58 4.50 -7.05
N SER A 12 3.78 5.62 -6.36
CA SER A 12 2.68 6.44 -5.87
C SER A 12 3.00 7.93 -5.89
N THR A 13 2.07 8.71 -6.42
CA THR A 13 1.95 10.15 -6.22
C THR A 13 0.96 10.45 -5.09
N PRO A 14 0.74 11.72 -4.72
CA PRO A 14 -0.32 12.08 -3.78
C PRO A 14 -1.75 11.71 -4.24
N TYR A 15 -1.97 11.55 -5.55
CA TYR A 15 -3.31 11.40 -6.15
C TYR A 15 -3.53 10.09 -6.91
N SER A 16 -2.48 9.29 -7.07
CA SER A 16 -2.54 8.04 -7.82
C SER A 16 -1.46 7.07 -7.34
N ALA A 17 -1.72 5.78 -7.49
CA ALA A 17 -0.77 4.72 -7.20
C ALA A 17 -0.92 3.57 -8.20
N VAL A 18 0.22 3.06 -8.65
CA VAL A 18 0.33 1.91 -9.55
C VAL A 18 1.05 0.80 -8.80
N VAL A 19 0.50 -0.40 -8.89
CA VAL A 19 1.02 -1.61 -8.26
C VAL A 19 1.48 -2.58 -9.33
N LEU A 20 2.65 -3.16 -9.13
CA LEU A 20 3.16 -4.29 -9.91
C LEU A 20 3.35 -5.49 -8.99
N CYS A 21 2.82 -6.65 -9.38
CA CYS A 21 3.19 -7.90 -8.74
C CYS A 21 4.58 -8.34 -9.25
N ASN A 22 5.47 -8.73 -8.35
CA ASN A 22 6.81 -9.21 -8.70
C ASN A 22 6.90 -10.75 -8.68
N ALA A 23 5.77 -11.45 -8.50
CA ALA A 23 5.73 -12.90 -8.55
C ALA A 23 6.09 -13.38 -9.97
N PRO A 24 7.01 -14.36 -10.13
CA PRO A 24 7.37 -14.88 -11.45
C PRO A 24 6.14 -15.36 -12.23
N GLY A 25 6.00 -14.86 -13.46
CA GLY A 25 4.87 -15.22 -14.34
C GLY A 25 3.56 -14.49 -14.04
N CYS A 26 3.51 -13.61 -13.04
CA CYS A 26 2.32 -12.79 -12.77
C CYS A 26 2.39 -11.46 -13.52
N SER A 27 1.44 -11.22 -14.42
CA SER A 27 1.31 -9.96 -15.17
C SER A 27 0.35 -8.96 -14.52
N TRP A 28 -0.12 -9.25 -13.30
CA TRP A 28 -1.13 -8.42 -12.64
C TRP A 28 -0.59 -7.03 -12.30
N ARG A 29 -1.45 -6.03 -12.53
CA ARG A 29 -1.21 -4.63 -12.18
C ARG A 29 -2.44 -4.06 -11.50
N GLY A 30 -2.22 -3.33 -10.41
CA GLY A 30 -3.27 -2.62 -9.69
C GLY A 30 -3.17 -1.12 -9.94
N LEU A 31 -4.30 -0.47 -10.21
CA LEU A 31 -4.39 0.99 -10.27
C LEU A 31 -5.28 1.47 -9.12
N ALA A 32 -4.81 2.47 -8.38
CA ALA A 32 -5.53 3.05 -7.27
C ALA A 32 -5.37 4.57 -7.24
N HIS A 33 -6.31 5.25 -6.58
CA HIS A 33 -6.25 6.70 -6.39
C HIS A 33 -5.40 7.11 -5.18
N THR A 34 -5.08 6.18 -4.28
CA THR A 34 -4.30 6.47 -3.08
C THR A 34 -3.39 5.30 -2.73
N LYS A 35 -2.29 5.60 -2.03
CA LYS A 35 -1.35 4.59 -1.55
C LYS A 35 -1.97 3.54 -0.61
N PRO A 36 -2.86 3.88 0.34
CA PRO A 36 -3.60 2.89 1.14
C PRO A 36 -4.45 1.94 0.30
N SER A 37 -5.17 2.48 -0.70
CA SER A 37 -5.99 1.66 -1.60
C SER A 37 -5.13 0.71 -2.42
N ALA A 38 -3.95 1.15 -2.88
CA ALA A 38 -2.97 0.28 -3.54
C ALA A 38 -2.53 -0.89 -2.64
N TYR A 39 -2.24 -0.64 -1.35
CA TYR A 39 -1.91 -1.71 -0.41
C TYR A 39 -3.06 -2.71 -0.19
N ARG A 40 -4.32 -2.25 -0.20
CA ARG A 40 -5.49 -3.15 -0.10
C ARG A 40 -5.60 -4.05 -1.34
N LEU A 41 -5.39 -3.50 -2.54
CA LEU A 41 -5.35 -4.29 -3.78
C LEU A 41 -4.23 -5.33 -3.75
N VAL A 42 -3.04 -4.95 -3.26
CA VAL A 42 -1.93 -5.89 -3.06
C VAL A 42 -2.32 -7.02 -2.11
N ALA A 43 -2.92 -6.70 -0.97
CA ALA A 43 -3.29 -7.70 0.03
C ALA A 43 -4.26 -8.73 -0.58
N ASP A 44 -5.31 -8.25 -1.23
CA ASP A 44 -6.29 -9.10 -1.90
C ASP A 44 -5.65 -9.99 -2.98
N HIS A 45 -4.86 -9.39 -3.88
CA HIS A 45 -4.18 -10.13 -4.93
C HIS A 45 -3.23 -11.20 -4.39
N LEU A 46 -2.40 -10.87 -3.40
CA LEU A 46 -1.47 -11.84 -2.80
C LEU A 46 -2.20 -12.99 -2.10
N ARG A 47 -3.34 -12.71 -1.46
CA ARG A 47 -4.17 -13.72 -0.79
C ARG A 47 -4.80 -14.68 -1.79
N HIS A 48 -5.35 -14.16 -2.88
CA HIS A 48 -6.18 -14.93 -3.79
C HIS A 48 -5.42 -15.55 -4.97
N ALA A 49 -4.46 -14.82 -5.56
CA ALA A 49 -3.72 -15.28 -6.72
C ALA A 49 -2.43 -16.05 -6.36
N HIS A 50 -1.83 -15.75 -5.20
CA HIS A 50 -0.53 -16.32 -4.81
C HIS A 50 -0.56 -17.09 -3.48
N HIS A 51 -1.71 -17.10 -2.79
CA HIS A 51 -1.89 -17.72 -1.47
C HIS A 51 -0.82 -17.30 -0.44
N ASN A 52 -0.21 -16.13 -0.62
CA ASN A 52 0.85 -15.63 0.23
C ASN A 52 0.26 -14.82 1.38
N LEU A 53 -0.28 -15.54 2.35
CA LEU A 53 -0.97 -14.94 3.50
C LEU A 53 -0.06 -13.97 4.25
N LYS A 54 1.20 -14.33 4.51
CA LYS A 54 2.14 -13.46 5.23
C LYS A 54 2.32 -12.11 4.54
N ALA A 55 2.56 -12.11 3.22
CA ALA A 55 2.73 -10.87 2.47
C ALA A 55 1.42 -10.08 2.35
N SER A 56 0.27 -10.76 2.22
CA SER A 56 -1.06 -10.16 2.26
C SER A 56 -1.33 -9.42 3.57
N TRP A 57 -1.10 -10.07 4.71
CA TRP A 57 -1.27 -9.49 6.04
C TRP A 57 -0.38 -8.25 6.24
N ASN A 58 0.87 -8.32 5.82
CA ASN A 58 1.78 -7.17 5.88
C ASN A 58 1.27 -5.99 5.04
N ALA A 59 0.79 -6.24 3.81
CA ALA A 59 0.22 -5.20 2.96
C ALA A 59 -1.02 -4.54 3.58
N ALA A 60 -1.93 -5.33 4.16
CA ALA A 60 -3.11 -4.81 4.86
C ALA A 60 -2.72 -3.90 6.04
N ARG A 61 -1.72 -4.28 6.84
CA ARG A 61 -1.21 -3.47 7.95
C ARG A 61 -0.57 -2.16 7.50
N PHE A 62 0.11 -2.15 6.34
CA PHE A 62 0.62 -0.90 5.76
C PHE A 62 -0.50 0.06 5.34
N ALA A 63 -1.61 -0.47 4.80
CA ALA A 63 -2.77 0.35 4.47
C ALA A 63 -3.37 1.02 5.72
N GLU A 64 -3.52 0.26 6.81
CA GLU A 64 -4.02 0.77 8.10
C GLU A 64 -3.09 1.85 8.69
N ARG A 65 -1.78 1.59 8.70
CA ARG A 65 -0.79 2.54 9.24
C ARG A 65 -0.79 3.85 8.47
N TYR A 66 -0.84 3.80 7.14
CA TYR A 66 -0.83 5.02 6.34
C TYR A 66 -2.05 5.90 6.61
N ASN A 67 -3.24 5.30 6.76
CA ASN A 67 -4.43 6.08 7.12
C ASN A 67 -4.28 6.75 8.49
N ARG A 68 -3.69 6.07 9.47
CA ARG A 68 -3.44 6.64 10.79
C ARG A 68 -2.45 7.80 10.75
N ASP A 69 -1.39 7.67 9.97
CA ASP A 69 -0.33 8.68 9.89
C ASP A 69 -0.85 9.95 9.15
N VAL A 70 -1.72 9.82 8.14
CA VAL A 70 -2.40 10.96 7.50
C VAL A 70 -3.41 11.64 8.44
N SER A 71 -4.19 10.87 9.19
CA SER A 71 -5.12 11.45 10.20
C SER A 71 -4.39 12.14 11.36
N GLY A 72 -3.13 11.80 11.63
CA GLY A 72 -2.30 12.49 12.61
C GLY A 72 -1.82 13.87 12.15
N THR A 73 -1.59 14.04 10.84
CA THR A 73 -1.08 15.31 10.28
C THR A 73 -2.11 16.43 10.16
N GLU A 74 -3.41 16.16 10.29
CA GLU A 74 -4.47 17.17 10.23
C GLU A 74 -4.75 17.90 11.57
N SER A 75 -3.93 17.68 12.61
CA SER A 75 -4.15 18.25 13.94
C SER A 75 -3.20 19.41 14.33
N VAL A 76 -2.44 19.96 13.39
CA VAL A 76 -1.53 21.10 13.64
C VAL A 76 -1.92 22.30 12.77
N GLY A 77 -2.79 23.15 13.32
CA GLY A 77 -3.26 24.41 12.73
C GLY A 77 -4.78 24.47 12.88
N GLU A 78 -5.35 25.22 13.82
CA GLU A 78 -5.22 26.67 13.87
C GLU A 78 -5.67 27.18 15.25
N LYS A 79 -4.73 27.69 16.07
CA LYS A 79 -5.09 28.61 17.15
C LYS A 79 -5.25 29.99 16.52
N VAL A 80 -6.45 30.32 16.04
CA VAL A 80 -6.82 31.72 15.83
C VAL A 80 -6.94 32.36 17.21
N THR A 81 -5.93 33.15 17.60
CA THR A 81 -6.11 34.13 18.67
C THR A 81 -6.75 35.37 18.06
N ALA A 82 -7.98 35.67 18.48
CA ALA A 82 -8.62 36.97 18.31
C ALA A 82 -8.23 37.91 19.46
#